data_AF-A0A9X2FWG3-F1
#
_entry.id   AF-A0A9X2FWG3-F1
#
_cell.length_a   1.000
_cell.length_b   1.000
_cell.length_c   1.000
_cell.angle_alpha   90.00
_cell.angle_beta   90.00
_cell.angle_gamma   90.00
#
_symmetry.space_group_name_H-M   'P 1'
#
loop_
_entity.id
_entity.type
_entity.pdbx_description
1 polymer ?
#
loop_
_entity_poly.entity_id
_entity_poly.type
_entity_poly.pdbx_seq_one_letter_code
_entity_poly.pdbx_strand_id
1 'polypeptide(L)' 'MDFKKSLKNPAEAFDSPQDVANDPELSNAQKIEVLTQWRYDELETEVADQENMAGDKPDKLGEINNLLLKLKDKS' A
#
# COMPACT_ATOMS: atom_id res chain seq x y z
N MET A 1 -6.45 -12.81 9.99
CA MET A 1 -6.44 -11.32 10.13
C MET A 1 -7.87 -10.73 10.04
N ASP A 2 -8.17 -9.57 10.66
CA ASP A 2 -9.43 -8.82 10.42
C ASP A 2 -9.28 -7.93 9.17
N PHE A 3 -9.68 -8.40 7.99
CA PHE A 3 -9.56 -7.65 6.73
C PHE A 3 -10.10 -6.21 6.82
N LYS A 4 -11.25 -6.01 7.47
CA LYS A 4 -11.86 -4.69 7.66
C LYS A 4 -11.00 -3.72 8.49
N LYS A 5 -10.19 -4.22 9.43
CA LYS A 5 -9.27 -3.38 10.20
C LYS A 5 -8.03 -3.05 9.38
N SER A 6 -7.49 -4.04 8.67
CA SER A 6 -6.37 -3.85 7.74
C SER A 6 -6.67 -2.84 6.64
N LEU A 7 -7.93 -2.75 6.20
CA LEU A 7 -8.36 -1.77 5.20
C LEU A 7 -8.52 -0.36 5.76
N LYS A 8 -8.67 -0.20 7.08
CA LYS A 8 -8.75 1.12 7.72
C LYS A 8 -7.39 1.76 7.89
N ASN A 9 -6.39 0.97 8.29
CA ASN A 9 -5.04 1.47 8.47
C ASN A 9 -4.03 0.38 8.06
N PRO A 10 -3.77 0.23 6.75
CA PRO A 10 -2.92 -0.83 6.23
C PRO A 10 -1.48 -0.71 6.73
N ALA A 11 -0.99 0.52 6.92
CA ALA A 11 0.33 0.79 7.48
C ALA A 11 0.49 0.39 8.96
N GLU A 12 -0.60 0.29 9.73
CA GLU A 12 -0.55 -0.25 11.10
C GLU A 12 -0.72 -1.78 11.12
N ALA A 13 -1.42 -2.33 10.13
CA ALA A 13 -1.68 -3.76 10.05
C ALA A 13 -0.53 -4.55 9.43
N PHE A 14 0.30 -3.90 8.60
CA PHE A 14 1.40 -4.51 7.89
C PHE A 14 2.63 -3.60 7.95
N ASP A 15 3.81 -4.19 8.11
CA ASP A 15 5.07 -3.46 8.11
C ASP A 15 5.46 -2.97 6.70
N SER A 16 5.01 -3.67 5.66
CA SER A 16 5.34 -3.34 4.27
C SER A 16 4.22 -3.72 3.30
N PRO A 17 4.05 -3.00 2.18
CA PRO A 17 3.05 -3.34 1.17
C PRO A 17 3.34 -4.69 0.50
N GLN A 18 4.61 -5.14 0.53
CA GLN A 18 4.97 -6.50 0.11
C GLN A 18 4.30 -7.58 0.96
N ASP A 19 4.11 -7.38 2.27
CA ASP A 19 3.43 -8.36 3.13
C ASP A 19 1.99 -8.56 2.68
N VAL A 20 1.28 -7.49 2.33
CA VAL A 20 -0.09 -7.56 1.78
C VAL A 20 -0.11 -8.37 0.48
N ALA A 21 0.87 -8.14 -0.40
CA ALA A 21 0.94 -8.86 -1.67
C ALA A 21 1.28 -10.35 -1.50
N ASN A 22 2.11 -10.69 -0.50
CA ASN A 22 2.50 -12.05 -0.16
C ASN A 22 1.50 -12.77 0.74
N ASP A 23 0.55 -12.05 1.33
CA ASP A 23 -0.43 -12.61 2.25
C ASP A 23 -1.29 -13.67 1.55
N PRO A 24 -1.27 -14.94 1.99
CA PRO A 24 -2.06 -15.99 1.38
C PRO A 24 -3.52 -16.01 1.85
N GLU A 25 -3.87 -15.29 2.92
CA GLU A 25 -5.26 -15.16 3.39
C GLU A 25 -6.07 -14.18 2.52
N LEU A 26 -5.39 -13.26 1.81
CA LEU A 26 -6.02 -12.27 0.94
C LEU A 26 -6.14 -12.74 -0.51
N SER A 27 -7.31 -12.52 -1.11
CA SER A 27 -7.54 -12.67 -2.54
C SER A 27 -6.90 -11.52 -3.33
N ASN A 28 -6.60 -11.70 -4.62
CA ASN A 28 -6.04 -10.62 -5.47
C ASN A 28 -6.84 -9.32 -5.39
N ALA A 29 -8.18 -9.39 -5.41
CA ALA A 29 -9.05 -8.23 -5.26
C ALA A 29 -8.88 -7.54 -3.90
N GLN A 30 -8.80 -8.31 -2.81
CA GLN A 30 -8.59 -7.79 -1.46
C GLN A 30 -7.21 -7.15 -1.30
N LYS A 31 -6.17 -7.75 -1.88
CA LYS A 31 -4.82 -7.17 -1.93
C LYS A 31 -4.82 -5.84 -2.65
N ILE A 32 -5.52 -5.76 -3.78
CA ILE A 32 -5.67 -4.51 -4.54
C ILE A 32 -6.38 -3.45 -3.71
N GLU A 33 -7.45 -3.78 -2.99
CA GLU A 33 -8.14 -2.80 -2.14
C GLU A 33 -7.25 -2.28 -1.01
N VAL A 34 -6.55 -3.16 -0.30
CA VAL A 34 -5.67 -2.79 0.82
C VAL A 34 -4.50 -1.92 0.33
N LEU A 35 -3.83 -2.33 -0.75
CA LEU A 35 -2.73 -1.55 -1.35
C LEU A 35 -3.22 -0.22 -1.92
N THR A 36 -4.42 -0.18 -2.50
CA THR A 36 -5.02 1.07 -3.00
C THR A 36 -5.25 2.03 -1.85
N GLN A 37 -5.78 1.55 -0.71
CA GLN A 37 -5.99 2.42 0.44
C GLN A 37 -4.66 2.90 1.03
N TRP A 38 -3.68 2.01 1.15
CA TRP A 38 -2.34 2.39 1.62
C TRP A 38 -1.71 3.48 0.74
N ARG A 39 -1.90 3.39 -0.58
CA ARG A 39 -1.45 4.42 -1.51
C ARG A 39 -2.04 5.80 -1.20
N TYR A 40 -3.32 5.87 -0.80
CA TYR A 40 -3.95 7.13 -0.44
C TYR A 40 -3.39 7.68 0.88
N ASP A 41 -3.23 6.84 1.90
CA ASP A 41 -2.61 7.20 3.18
C ASP A 41 -1.18 7.76 3.02
N GLU A 42 -0.34 7.07 2.24
CA GLU A 42 1.03 7.54 1.96
C GLU A 42 1.01 8.82 1.12
N LEU A 43 0.09 8.95 0.16
CA LEU A 43 -0.04 10.18 -0.63
C LEU A 43 -0.46 11.37 0.23
N GLU A 44 -1.39 11.19 1.17
CA GLU A 44 -1.80 12.24 2.12
C GLU A 44 -0.64 12.60 3.06
N THR A 45 0.15 11.61 3.50
CA THR A 45 1.35 11.81 4.31
C THR A 45 2.47 12.52 3.54
N GLU A 46 2.70 12.18 2.27
CA GLU A 46 3.68 12.82 1.41
C GLU A 46 3.28 14.23 0.99
N VAL A 47 1.98 14.50 0.77
CA VAL A 47 1.48 15.86 0.50
C VAL A 47 1.72 16.78 1.70
N ALA A 48 1.62 16.26 2.92
CA ALA A 48 1.98 17.01 4.12
C ALA A 48 3.49 17.31 4.22
N ASP A 49 4.33 16.50 3.57
CA ASP A 49 5.80 16.63 3.59
C ASP A 49 6.36 17.32 2.33
N GLN A 50 5.57 17.48 1.26
CA GLN A 50 5.98 18.10 -0.01
C GLN A 50 6.33 19.60 0.07
N GLU A 51 6.16 20.26 1.23
CA GLU A 51 6.75 21.58 1.49
C GLU A 51 8.25 21.53 1.85
N ASN A 52 8.83 20.34 2.05
CA ASN A 52 10.22 20.18 2.48
C ASN A 52 11.03 19.31 1.51
N MET A 53 11.42 19.90 0.39
CA MET A 53 12.49 19.49 -0.55
C MET A 53 12.69 17.99 -0.80
N ALA A 54 12.34 17.58 -2.02
CA ALA A 54 12.72 16.31 -2.65
C ALA A 54 14.14 15.86 -2.30
N GLY A 55 14.25 14.91 -1.38
CA GLY A 55 15.51 14.33 -0.93
C GLY A 55 15.29 12.88 -0.50
N ASP A 56 15.59 11.96 -1.40
CA ASP A 56 15.98 10.57 -1.11
C ASP A 56 15.05 9.74 -0.21
N LYS A 57 13.75 10.04 -0.17
CA LYS A 57 12.81 9.19 0.58
C LYS A 57 12.56 7.88 -0.19
N PRO A 58 12.50 6.74 0.52
CA PRO A 58 12.18 5.47 -0.12
C PRO A 58 10.83 5.57 -0.81
N ASP A 59 10.79 5.25 -2.10
CA ASP A 59 9.62 5.37 -2.98
C ASP A 59 8.60 4.27 -2.66
N LYS A 60 7.97 4.38 -1.48
CA LYS A 60 6.92 3.45 -1.01
C LYS A 60 5.72 3.48 -1.96
N LEU A 61 5.33 4.66 -2.45
CA LEU A 61 4.28 4.78 -3.46
C LEU A 61 4.60 3.98 -4.72
N GLY A 62 5.84 4.02 -5.21
CA GLY A 62 6.28 3.25 -6.37
C GLY A 62 6.24 1.74 -6.12
N GLU A 63 6.61 1.30 -4.93
CA GLU A 63 6.46 -0.11 -4.53
C GLU A 63 4.99 -0.55 -4.54
N ILE A 64 4.11 0.23 -3.90
CA ILE A 64 2.66 -0.03 -3.87
C ILE A 64 2.09 -0.09 -5.30
N ASN A 65 2.45 0.87 -6.16
CA ASN A 65 2.00 0.92 -7.55
C ASN A 65 2.48 -0.32 -8.34
N ASN A 66 3.73 -0.76 -8.15
CA ASN A 66 4.27 -1.94 -8.81
C ASN A 66 3.54 -3.22 -8.37
N LEU A 67 3.22 -3.35 -7.07
CA LEU A 67 2.45 -4.47 -6.55
C LEU A 67 1.02 -4.48 -7.09
N LEU A 68 0.36 -3.32 -7.12
CA LEU A 68 -0.97 -3.17 -7.72
C LEU A 68 -0.98 -3.57 -9.19
N LEU A 69 0.05 -3.16 -9.96
CA LEU A 69 0.18 -3.54 -11.37
C LEU A 69 0.31 -5.06 -11.53
N LYS A 70 1.19 -5.70 -10.73
CA LYS A 70 1.38 -7.16 -10.74
C LYS A 70 0.11 -7.92 -10.35
N LEU A 71 -0.65 -7.43 -9.39
CA LEU A 71 -1.89 -8.07 -8.95
C LEU A 71 -3.01 -7.95 -9.98
N LYS A 72 -3.10 -6.80 -10.68
CA LYS A 72 -4.05 -6.59 -11.77
C LYS A 72 -3.74 -7.42 -13.01
N ASP A 73 -2.46 -7.64 -13.31
CA ASP A 73 -2.01 -8.50 -14.41
C ASP A 73 -2.32 -9.99 -14.16
N LYS A 74 -2.35 -10.40 -12.89
CA LYS A 74 -2.64 -11.78 -12.46
C LYS A 74 -4.13 -12.09 -12.23
N SER A 75 -5.04 -11.16 -12.53
CA SER A 75 -6.46 -11.26 -12.16
C SER A 75 -7.40 -11.55 -13.31
#